data_AF-A0A2M8G3W9-F1
#
_entry.id   AF-A0A2M8G3W9-F1
#
_cell.length_a   1.000
_cell.length_b   1.000
_cell.length_c   1.000
_cell.angle_alpha   90.00
_cell.angle_beta   90.00
_cell.angle_gamma   90.00
#
_symmetry.space_group_name_H-M   'P 1'
#
loop_
_entity.id
_entity.type
_entity.pdbx_description
1 polymer ?
#
loop_
_entity_poly.entity_id
_entity_poly.type
_entity_poly.pdbx_seq_one_letter_code
_entity_poly.pdbx_strand_id
1 'polypeptide(L)'
;MKKAYLRRQGFTLIELLVVITLIGVLAVAVLSALNPIEQINKGRDAAKRADSSQLLNAIDRYFASNEKFPWNNFTGYTASVDVAFGGTADFAGVGVCGGAVGSPLATGAGTSGCSSNGYLINTQELKNQYGKRPYFRSTSLPADKLQVYKAINEPSVSVCFIPSSKATRDKAGANGPLKDLTFDGSGNVSGIATCSTVPTDWSTVDSACFVCIPEE
;
A
#
# COMPACT_ATOMS: atom_id res chain seq x y z
N MET A 1 61.16 43.84 -8.70
CA MET A 1 59.88 43.17 -9.07
C MET A 1 58.79 43.65 -8.11
N LYS A 2 57.82 44.44 -8.57
CA LYS A 2 56.70 44.90 -7.73
C LYS A 2 55.60 43.84 -7.74
N LYS A 3 55.35 43.19 -6.59
CA LYS A 3 54.21 42.26 -6.41
C LYS A 3 52.92 43.08 -6.27
N ALA A 4 51.97 42.89 -7.19
CA ALA A 4 50.63 43.44 -7.08
C ALA A 4 49.79 42.57 -6.14
N TYR A 5 49.37 43.12 -5.00
CA TYR A 5 48.38 42.49 -4.13
C TYR A 5 46.98 42.79 -4.67
N LEU A 6 46.33 41.77 -5.24
CA LEU A 6 44.91 41.81 -5.58
C LEU A 6 44.09 42.00 -4.29
N ARG A 7 43.47 43.17 -4.11
CA ARG A 7 42.56 43.44 -3.00
C ARG A 7 41.34 42.51 -3.12
N ARG A 8 41.24 41.51 -2.25
CA ARG A 8 40.00 40.74 -2.09
C ARG A 8 38.93 41.68 -1.53
N GLN A 9 37.92 42.00 -2.33
CA GLN A 9 36.73 42.70 -1.85
C GLN A 9 35.92 41.74 -0.97
N GLY A 10 35.66 42.15 0.27
CA GLY A 10 34.80 41.43 1.19
C GLY A 10 33.33 41.81 0.97
N PHE A 11 32.42 40.87 1.23
CA PHE A 11 30.99 41.14 1.22
C PHE A 11 30.63 42.19 2.27
N THR A 12 29.69 43.09 1.92
CA THR A 12 29.16 44.05 2.88
C THR A 12 28.12 43.38 3.79
N LEU A 13 27.98 43.87 5.03
CA LEU A 13 26.95 43.40 5.95
C LEU A 13 25.54 43.60 5.40
N ILE A 14 25.33 44.68 4.63
CA ILE A 14 24.02 44.99 4.03
C ILE A 14 23.66 44.02 2.91
N GLU A 15 24.64 43.59 2.09
CA GLU A 15 24.40 42.57 1.06
C GLU A 15 23.97 41.24 1.69
N LEU A 16 24.64 40.80 2.75
CA LEU A 16 24.23 39.57 3.43
C LEU A 16 22.86 39.69 4.08
N LEU A 17 22.52 40.85 4.66
CA LEU A 17 21.22 41.09 5.29
C LEU A 17 20.07 41.06 4.27
N VAL A 18 20.22 41.68 3.10
CA VAL A 18 19.18 41.66 2.06
C VAL A 18 19.00 40.25 1.48
N VAL A 19 20.07 39.47 1.38
CA VAL A 19 19.98 38.10 0.85
C VAL A 19 19.23 37.17 1.79
N ILE A 20 19.51 37.22 3.10
CA ILE A 20 18.80 36.35 4.07
C ILE A 20 17.31 36.73 4.17
N THR A 21 16.96 38.01 4.04
CA THR A 21 15.55 38.44 4.05
C THR A 21 14.83 37.98 2.79
N LEU A 22 15.48 38.10 1.63
CA LEU A 22 14.91 37.66 0.36
C LEU A 22 14.72 36.14 0.32
N ILE A 23 15.70 35.36 0.79
CA ILE A 23 15.58 33.90 0.93
C ILE A 23 14.44 33.55 1.88
N GLY A 24 14.29 34.27 3.00
CA GLY A 24 13.20 34.07 3.95
C GLY A 24 11.81 34.25 3.32
N VAL A 25 11.62 35.33 2.56
CA VAL A 25 10.32 35.62 1.90
C VAL A 25 10.01 34.57 0.84
N LEU A 26 10.99 34.22 -0.01
CA LEU A 26 10.79 33.21 -1.05
C LEU A 26 10.50 31.82 -0.48
N ALA A 27 11.16 31.44 0.62
CA ALA A 27 10.93 30.15 1.28
C ALA A 27 9.48 30.02 1.80
N VAL A 28 8.95 31.07 2.43
CA VAL A 28 7.55 31.07 2.91
C VAL A 28 6.56 31.01 1.73
N ALA A 29 6.80 31.77 0.66
CA ALA A 29 5.95 31.75 -0.53
C ALA A 29 5.87 30.35 -1.18
N VAL A 30 7.02 29.66 -1.31
CA VAL A 30 7.08 28.31 -1.88
C VAL A 30 6.37 27.29 -0.98
N LEU A 31 6.58 27.34 0.33
CA LEU A 31 5.92 26.44 1.28
C LEU A 31 4.41 26.68 1.35
N SER A 32 3.94 27.90 1.08
CA SER A 32 2.51 28.19 0.97
C SER A 32 1.88 27.62 -0.31
N ALA A 33 2.66 27.44 -1.38
CA ALA A 33 2.17 26.92 -2.66
C ALA A 33 2.17 25.39 -2.72
N LEU A 34 3.02 24.73 -1.94
CA LEU A 34 3.11 23.27 -1.85
C LEU A 34 2.41 22.79 -0.58
N ASN A 35 1.47 21.84 -0.69
CA ASN A 35 0.98 21.10 0.48
C ASN A 35 1.92 19.90 0.73
N PRO A 36 2.89 19.99 1.67
CA PRO A 36 3.88 18.94 1.89
C PRO A 36 3.25 17.63 2.34
N ILE A 37 2.14 17.70 3.09
CA ILE A 37 1.41 16.53 3.58
C ILE A 37 0.83 15.76 2.41
N GLU A 38 0.24 16.46 1.44
CA GLU A 38 -0.34 15.83 0.26
C GLU A 38 0.73 15.16 -0.62
N GLN A 39 1.93 15.75 -0.73
CA GLN A 39 3.04 15.12 -1.46
C GLN A 39 3.51 13.83 -0.79
N ILE A 40 3.65 13.83 0.54
CA ILE A 40 3.99 12.63 1.31
C ILE A 40 2.92 11.54 1.11
N ASN A 41 1.64 11.92 1.14
CA ASN A 41 0.54 10.99 0.93
C ASN A 41 0.53 10.40 -0.48
N LYS A 42 0.83 11.20 -1.52
CA LYS A 42 1.02 10.70 -2.89
C LYS A 42 2.17 9.70 -2.98
N GLY A 43 3.28 9.96 -2.28
CA GLY A 43 4.40 9.02 -2.17
C GLY A 43 4.00 7.70 -1.48
N ARG A 44 3.20 7.77 -0.41
CA ARG A 44 2.65 6.58 0.27
C ARG A 44 1.72 5.77 -0.64
N ASP A 45 0.87 6.43 -1.41
CA ASP A 45 -0.02 5.75 -2.37
C ASP A 45 0.75 5.10 -3.52
N ALA A 46 1.82 5.74 -4.01
CA ALA A 46 2.71 5.15 -4.99
C ALA A 46 3.42 3.90 -4.43
N ALA A 47 3.87 3.95 -3.17
CA ALA A 47 4.46 2.80 -2.49
C ALA A 47 3.42 1.66 -2.33
N LYS A 48 2.22 1.95 -1.81
CA LYS A 48 1.13 0.96 -1.70
C LYS A 48 0.80 0.33 -3.04
N ARG A 49 0.72 1.13 -4.11
CA ARG A 49 0.45 0.62 -5.47
C ARG A 49 1.56 -0.30 -5.97
N ALA A 50 2.83 0.08 -5.79
CA ALA A 50 3.96 -0.77 -6.15
C ALA A 50 3.96 -2.08 -5.35
N ASP A 51 3.61 -2.02 -4.07
CA ASP A 51 3.57 -3.16 -3.18
C ASP A 51 2.44 -4.12 -3.55
N SER A 52 1.23 -3.59 -3.76
CA SER A 52 0.09 -4.36 -4.25
C SER A 52 0.40 -5.06 -5.59
N SER A 53 1.08 -4.38 -6.52
CA SER A 53 1.51 -5.00 -7.78
C SER A 53 2.58 -6.08 -7.56
N GLN A 54 3.54 -5.87 -6.66
CA GLN A 54 4.53 -6.91 -6.31
C GLN A 54 3.88 -8.15 -5.70
N LEU A 55 2.89 -7.95 -4.83
CA LEU A 55 2.13 -9.04 -4.20
C LEU A 55 1.31 -9.80 -5.24
N LEU A 56 0.53 -9.09 -6.06
CA LEU A 56 -0.26 -9.70 -7.13
C LEU A 56 0.61 -10.57 -8.04
N ASN A 57 1.70 -9.99 -8.56
CA ASN A 57 2.63 -10.72 -9.43
C ASN A 57 3.26 -11.94 -8.73
N ALA A 58 3.48 -11.89 -7.40
CA ALA A 58 3.99 -13.03 -6.64
C ALA A 58 2.95 -14.14 -6.49
N ILE A 59 1.67 -13.77 -6.27
CA ILE A 59 0.56 -14.72 -6.24
C ILE A 59 0.40 -15.38 -7.62
N ASP A 60 0.46 -14.61 -8.71
CA ASP A 60 0.33 -15.13 -10.07
C ASP A 60 1.48 -16.09 -10.43
N ARG A 61 2.72 -15.76 -10.09
CA ARG A 61 3.86 -16.68 -10.30
C ARG A 61 3.74 -17.96 -9.47
N TYR A 62 3.27 -17.84 -8.23
CA TYR A 62 3.00 -19.00 -7.39
C TYR A 62 1.94 -19.91 -8.02
N PHE A 63 0.83 -19.31 -8.49
CA PHE A 63 -0.23 -20.05 -9.18
C PHE A 63 0.28 -20.71 -10.46
N ALA A 64 1.05 -20.00 -11.29
CA ALA A 64 1.63 -20.55 -12.53
C ALA A 64 2.54 -21.76 -12.27
N SER A 65 3.19 -21.83 -11.12
CA SER A 65 4.13 -22.91 -10.78
C SER A 65 3.47 -24.07 -10.02
N ASN A 66 2.37 -23.82 -9.29
CA ASN A 66 1.77 -24.80 -8.38
C ASN A 66 0.33 -25.19 -8.76
N GLU A 67 -0.25 -24.54 -9.78
CA GLU A 67 -1.65 -24.69 -10.22
C GLU A 67 -2.68 -24.46 -9.10
N LYS A 68 -2.27 -23.72 -8.06
CA LYS A 68 -3.08 -23.40 -6.88
C LYS A 68 -2.58 -22.13 -6.22
N PHE A 69 -3.45 -21.45 -5.50
CA PHE A 69 -3.08 -20.26 -4.74
C PHE A 69 -2.47 -20.63 -3.38
N PRO A 70 -1.71 -19.73 -2.74
CA PRO A 70 -1.07 -20.01 -1.45
C PRO A 70 -2.08 -20.48 -0.37
N TRP A 71 -3.31 -19.98 -0.37
CA TRP A 71 -4.36 -20.34 0.59
C TRP A 71 -4.91 -21.75 0.38
N ASN A 72 -4.77 -22.33 -0.82
CA ASN A 72 -5.17 -23.72 -1.06
C ASN A 72 -4.25 -24.75 -0.39
N ASN A 73 -3.14 -24.32 0.26
CA ASN A 73 -2.30 -25.21 1.07
C ASN A 73 -2.83 -25.44 2.49
N PHE A 74 -3.95 -24.82 2.86
CA PHE A 74 -4.54 -24.92 4.20
C PHE A 74 -5.79 -25.80 4.18
N THR A 75 -5.94 -26.63 5.22
CA THR A 75 -7.13 -27.47 5.44
C THR A 75 -8.40 -26.62 5.42
N GLY A 76 -9.39 -27.00 4.62
CA GLY A 76 -10.66 -26.26 4.44
C GLY A 76 -10.71 -25.38 3.19
N TYR A 77 -9.56 -25.09 2.56
CA TYR A 77 -9.47 -24.36 1.28
C TYR A 77 -8.81 -25.22 0.18
N THR A 78 -8.45 -26.47 0.50
CA THR A 78 -7.80 -27.44 -0.40
C THR A 78 -8.71 -27.99 -1.51
N ALA A 79 -10.01 -27.72 -1.49
CA ALA A 79 -10.99 -28.44 -2.32
C ALA A 79 -11.14 -27.93 -3.77
N SER A 80 -10.84 -26.65 -4.05
CA SER A 80 -10.87 -26.11 -5.42
C SER A 80 -10.18 -24.74 -5.50
N VAL A 81 -9.54 -24.44 -6.62
CA VAL A 81 -9.01 -23.10 -6.95
C VAL A 81 -10.11 -22.13 -7.40
N ASP A 82 -11.30 -22.64 -7.67
CA ASP A 82 -12.44 -21.86 -8.16
C ASP A 82 -13.24 -21.23 -7.03
N VAL A 83 -12.92 -21.51 -5.77
CA VAL A 83 -13.57 -20.83 -4.63
C VAL A 83 -13.13 -19.37 -4.53
N ALA A 84 -14.02 -18.54 -3.98
CA ALA A 84 -13.66 -17.18 -3.63
C ALA A 84 -12.67 -17.16 -2.45
N PHE A 85 -11.81 -16.16 -2.44
CA PHE A 85 -10.95 -15.85 -1.31
C PHE A 85 -11.04 -14.37 -0.99
N GLY A 86 -11.08 -14.05 0.29
CA GLY A 86 -11.15 -12.69 0.79
C GLY A 86 -10.44 -12.58 2.11
N GLY A 87 -9.65 -11.53 2.27
CA GLY A 87 -8.96 -11.29 3.53
C GLY A 87 -7.87 -10.24 3.43
N THR A 88 -7.18 -9.99 4.53
CA THR A 88 -6.06 -9.05 4.56
C THR A 88 -4.76 -9.74 4.18
N ALA A 89 -3.81 -9.00 3.60
CA ALA A 89 -2.55 -9.56 3.10
C ALA A 89 -1.62 -10.11 4.19
N ASP A 90 -1.86 -9.79 5.46
CA ASP A 90 -1.16 -10.37 6.60
C ASP A 90 -1.70 -11.75 7.01
N PHE A 91 -2.80 -12.22 6.41
CA PHE A 91 -3.26 -13.59 6.62
C PHE A 91 -2.28 -14.61 6.07
N ALA A 92 -2.11 -15.71 6.81
CA ALA A 92 -1.21 -16.80 6.45
C ALA A 92 -1.54 -17.42 5.10
N GLY A 93 -2.83 -17.43 4.74
CA GLY A 93 -3.34 -17.92 3.46
C GLY A 93 -2.86 -17.11 2.26
N VAL A 94 -2.63 -15.81 2.39
CA VAL A 94 -2.11 -14.98 1.28
C VAL A 94 -0.65 -15.34 0.98
N GLY A 95 0.07 -15.85 1.97
CA GLY A 95 1.43 -16.38 1.80
C GLY A 95 2.54 -15.35 1.93
N VAL A 96 2.25 -14.09 2.30
CA VAL A 96 3.29 -13.13 2.73
C VAL A 96 3.78 -13.47 4.12
N CYS A 97 2.86 -13.46 5.09
CA CYS A 97 3.15 -13.90 6.44
C CYS A 97 2.88 -15.40 6.58
N GLY A 98 3.61 -16.07 7.46
CA GLY A 98 3.31 -17.41 7.95
C GLY A 98 2.50 -17.33 9.25
N GLY A 99 1.83 -18.41 9.63
CA GLY A 99 1.06 -18.50 10.86
C GLY A 99 1.06 -19.91 11.44
N ALA A 100 0.65 -20.03 12.71
CA ALA A 100 0.43 -21.33 13.34
C ALA A 100 -0.63 -22.11 12.56
N VAL A 101 -0.24 -23.31 12.13
CA VAL A 101 -0.96 -24.22 11.25
C VAL A 101 -2.44 -24.38 11.61
N GLY A 102 -3.35 -24.09 10.67
CA GLY A 102 -4.76 -24.50 10.80
C GLY A 102 -5.77 -23.73 9.95
N SER A 103 -5.52 -22.46 9.63
CA SER A 103 -6.47 -21.64 8.85
C SER A 103 -5.75 -20.66 7.93
N PRO A 104 -6.20 -20.50 6.67
CA PRO A 104 -5.66 -19.48 5.77
C PRO A 104 -6.10 -18.06 6.18
N LEU A 105 -7.10 -17.92 7.06
CA LEU A 105 -7.59 -16.64 7.58
C LEU A 105 -6.88 -16.21 8.88
N ALA A 106 -5.96 -17.02 9.40
CA ALA A 106 -5.20 -16.65 10.59
C ALA A 106 -4.20 -15.54 10.25
N THR A 107 -4.17 -14.47 11.04
CA THR A 107 -3.14 -13.43 10.88
C THR A 107 -1.76 -13.98 11.21
N GLY A 108 -0.80 -13.73 10.31
CA GLY A 108 0.62 -13.98 10.49
C GLY A 108 1.40 -12.72 10.89
N ALA A 109 0.72 -11.61 11.19
CA ALA A 109 1.34 -10.36 11.58
C ALA A 109 2.07 -10.49 12.93
N GLY A 110 3.16 -9.75 13.06
CA GLY A 110 3.97 -9.63 14.28
C GLY A 110 4.27 -8.17 14.58
N THR A 111 5.04 -7.88 15.63
CA THR A 111 5.25 -6.49 16.08
C THR A 111 6.05 -5.63 15.10
N SER A 112 6.90 -6.23 14.28
CA SER A 112 7.80 -5.52 13.33
C SER A 112 7.58 -5.89 11.86
N GLY A 113 6.49 -6.59 11.57
CA GLY A 113 6.19 -7.21 10.28
C GLY A 113 5.68 -8.63 10.51
N CYS A 114 5.69 -9.48 9.49
CA CYS A 114 5.30 -10.87 9.64
C CYS A 114 6.09 -11.59 10.74
N SER A 115 5.40 -12.38 11.57
CA SER A 115 6.00 -13.20 12.63
C SER A 115 6.86 -14.34 12.08
N SER A 116 6.47 -14.86 10.91
CA SER A 116 7.19 -15.90 10.16
C SER A 116 7.01 -15.65 8.66
N ASN A 117 7.88 -16.25 7.84
CA ASN A 117 7.75 -16.20 6.38
C ASN A 117 6.61 -17.11 5.90
N GLY A 118 5.73 -16.58 5.05
CA GLY A 118 4.69 -17.35 4.37
C GLY A 118 5.19 -18.06 3.10
N TYR A 119 4.29 -18.75 2.41
CA TYR A 119 4.61 -19.54 1.22
C TYR A 119 5.30 -18.71 0.13
N LEU A 120 4.82 -17.51 -0.20
CA LEU A 120 5.39 -16.68 -1.26
C LEU A 120 6.85 -16.31 -0.98
N ILE A 121 7.22 -16.12 0.29
CA ILE A 121 8.60 -15.81 0.68
C ILE A 121 9.45 -17.08 0.67
N ASN A 122 8.92 -18.19 1.18
CA ASN A 122 9.65 -19.45 1.27
C ASN A 122 9.90 -20.09 -0.10
N THR A 123 8.98 -19.93 -1.06
CA THR A 123 9.15 -20.37 -2.45
C THR A 123 9.86 -19.34 -3.32
N GLN A 124 10.41 -18.27 -2.74
CA GLN A 124 11.18 -17.22 -3.43
C GLN A 124 10.40 -16.39 -4.45
N GLU A 125 9.07 -16.44 -4.43
CA GLU A 125 8.22 -15.57 -5.26
C GLU A 125 8.21 -14.13 -4.77
N LEU A 126 8.51 -13.92 -3.49
CA LEU A 126 8.55 -12.62 -2.85
C LEU A 126 9.78 -12.50 -1.95
N LYS A 127 10.43 -11.34 -1.95
CA LYS A 127 11.61 -11.12 -1.09
C LYS A 127 11.18 -11.02 0.37
N ASN A 128 11.96 -11.59 1.28
CA ASN A 128 11.71 -11.57 2.72
C ASN A 128 11.49 -10.13 3.28
N GLN A 129 12.18 -9.13 2.73
CA GLN A 129 12.00 -7.73 3.17
C GLN A 129 10.56 -7.21 2.97
N TYR A 130 9.79 -7.79 2.06
CA TYR A 130 8.40 -7.41 1.83
C TYR A 130 7.54 -7.64 3.07
N GLY A 131 7.76 -8.74 3.81
CA GLY A 131 7.05 -9.03 5.05
C GLY A 131 7.34 -8.06 6.20
N LYS A 132 8.33 -7.15 6.06
CA LYS A 132 8.68 -6.13 7.05
C LYS A 132 7.96 -4.80 6.84
N ARG A 133 7.15 -4.69 5.78
CA ARG A 133 6.39 -3.48 5.49
C ARG A 133 5.37 -3.21 6.62
N PRO A 134 5.01 -1.94 6.88
CA PRO A 134 4.11 -1.59 7.98
C PRO A 134 2.76 -2.31 7.93
N TYR A 135 2.25 -2.64 6.74
CA TYR A 135 0.95 -3.32 6.55
C TYR A 135 0.89 -4.70 7.23
N PHE A 136 2.04 -5.32 7.50
CA PHE A 136 2.15 -6.65 8.11
C PHE A 136 2.42 -6.61 9.62
N ARG A 137 2.29 -5.44 10.25
CA ARG A 137 2.44 -5.31 11.71
C ARG A 137 1.13 -5.60 12.42
N SER A 138 1.21 -6.25 13.58
CA SER A 138 0.04 -6.54 14.42
C SER A 138 -0.64 -5.28 14.96
N THR A 139 0.08 -4.16 15.04
CA THR A 139 -0.44 -2.86 15.46
C THR A 139 -1.11 -2.07 14.32
N SER A 140 -1.06 -2.57 13.08
CA SER A 140 -1.61 -1.84 11.94
C SER A 140 -3.13 -1.91 11.92
N LEU A 141 -3.75 -0.75 11.74
CA LEU A 141 -5.19 -0.62 11.66
C LEU A 141 -5.71 -1.38 10.43
N PRO A 142 -6.95 -1.93 10.46
CA PRO A 142 -7.55 -2.59 9.31
C PRO A 142 -7.51 -1.76 8.01
N ALA A 143 -7.68 -0.44 8.14
CA ALA A 143 -7.64 0.51 7.01
C ALA A 143 -6.24 0.69 6.38
N ASP A 144 -5.17 0.39 7.12
CA ASP A 144 -3.80 0.46 6.61
C ASP A 144 -3.38 -0.83 5.91
N LYS A 145 -4.09 -1.94 6.14
CA LYS A 145 -3.77 -3.24 5.56
C LYS A 145 -4.16 -3.28 4.08
N LEU A 146 -3.43 -4.10 3.33
CA LEU A 146 -3.81 -4.45 1.96
C LEU A 146 -4.89 -5.52 2.03
N GLN A 147 -5.95 -5.34 1.26
CA GLN A 147 -7.05 -6.27 1.10
C GLN A 147 -6.79 -7.13 -0.13
N VAL A 148 -7.05 -8.44 -0.05
CA VAL A 148 -6.89 -9.39 -1.14
C VAL A 148 -8.22 -10.04 -1.40
N TYR A 149 -8.63 -10.08 -2.65
CA TYR A 149 -9.86 -10.70 -3.07
C TYR A 149 -9.67 -11.49 -4.36
N LYS A 150 -10.37 -12.63 -4.44
CA LYS A 150 -10.53 -13.44 -5.65
C LYS A 150 -11.99 -13.86 -5.71
N ALA A 151 -12.64 -13.63 -6.85
CA ALA A 151 -14.02 -14.05 -7.07
C ALA A 151 -14.12 -15.57 -7.30
N ILE A 152 -15.35 -16.09 -7.18
CA ILE A 152 -15.65 -17.49 -7.49
C ILE A 152 -15.53 -17.71 -9.01
N ASN A 153 -14.98 -18.85 -9.43
CA ASN A 153 -14.78 -19.24 -10.82
C ASN A 153 -13.95 -18.25 -11.66
N GLU A 154 -13.18 -17.37 -11.01
CA GLU A 154 -12.31 -16.40 -11.68
C GLU A 154 -10.88 -16.53 -11.15
N PRO A 155 -9.87 -16.71 -12.01
CA PRO A 155 -8.48 -16.82 -11.57
C PRO A 155 -7.88 -15.46 -11.17
N SER A 156 -8.51 -14.35 -11.56
CA SER A 156 -8.05 -12.99 -11.29
C SER A 156 -8.03 -12.70 -9.78
N VAL A 157 -6.89 -12.23 -9.29
CA VAL A 157 -6.73 -11.76 -7.91
C VAL A 157 -6.63 -10.24 -7.93
N SER A 158 -7.33 -9.61 -7.00
CA SER A 158 -7.30 -8.17 -6.79
C SER A 158 -6.68 -7.83 -5.44
N VAL A 159 -5.70 -6.93 -5.44
CA VAL A 159 -5.09 -6.38 -4.23
C VAL A 159 -5.49 -4.92 -4.08
N CYS A 160 -6.24 -4.62 -3.02
CA CYS A 160 -6.87 -3.34 -2.80
C CYS A 160 -6.31 -2.62 -1.56
N PHE A 161 -6.26 -1.29 -1.60
CA PHE A 161 -5.85 -0.48 -0.44
C PHE A 161 -6.58 0.85 -0.39
N ILE A 162 -6.72 1.41 0.80
CA ILE A 162 -7.30 2.74 0.98
C ILE A 162 -6.23 3.81 0.65
N PRO A 163 -6.48 4.70 -0.32
CA PRO A 163 -5.55 5.77 -0.66
C PRO A 163 -5.49 6.82 0.45
N SER A 164 -4.31 7.39 0.66
CA SER A 164 -4.05 8.46 1.63
C SER A 164 -4.05 9.86 0.99
N SER A 165 -3.73 9.98 -0.30
CA SER A 165 -3.68 11.27 -0.99
C SER A 165 -5.06 11.79 -1.35
N LYS A 166 -5.31 13.08 -1.09
CA LYS A 166 -6.55 13.74 -1.51
C LYS A 166 -6.73 13.65 -3.02
N ALA A 167 -5.66 13.82 -3.80
CA ALA A 167 -5.73 13.74 -5.26
C ALA A 167 -6.18 12.37 -5.79
N THR A 168 -5.91 11.28 -5.06
CA THR A 168 -6.43 9.95 -5.43
C THR A 168 -7.86 9.78 -4.94
N ARG A 169 -8.17 10.24 -3.74
CA ARG A 169 -9.53 10.21 -3.16
C ARG A 169 -10.54 11.02 -3.97
N ASP A 170 -10.12 12.14 -4.56
CA ASP A 170 -10.95 12.99 -5.41
C ASP A 170 -11.35 12.31 -6.73
N LYS A 171 -10.80 11.13 -7.04
CA LYS A 171 -11.23 10.28 -8.17
C LYS A 171 -12.43 9.37 -7.82
N ALA A 172 -12.95 9.42 -6.60
CA ALA A 172 -14.17 8.71 -6.21
C ALA A 172 -15.39 9.22 -7.00
N GLY A 173 -16.32 8.32 -7.35
CA GLY A 173 -17.56 8.64 -8.04
C GLY A 173 -17.99 7.56 -9.03
N ALA A 174 -19.23 7.64 -9.52
CA ALA A 174 -19.88 6.59 -10.32
C ALA A 174 -19.10 6.04 -11.53
N ASN A 175 -18.17 6.81 -12.10
CA ASN A 175 -17.29 6.40 -13.21
C ASN A 175 -15.80 6.49 -12.84
N GLY A 176 -15.48 6.52 -11.55
CA GLY A 176 -14.14 6.62 -11.02
C GLY A 176 -13.43 5.26 -10.97
N PRO A 177 -12.09 5.24 -10.94
CA PRO A 177 -11.30 4.01 -10.86
C PRO A 177 -11.33 3.36 -9.46
N LEU A 178 -11.94 4.03 -8.47
CA LEU A 178 -12.01 3.51 -7.11
C LEU A 178 -13.11 2.46 -6.98
N LYS A 179 -12.85 1.49 -6.12
CA LYS A 179 -13.75 0.37 -5.86
C LYS A 179 -14.26 0.41 -4.43
N ASP A 180 -15.48 -0.07 -4.24
CA ASP A 180 -16.08 -0.36 -2.94
C ASP A 180 -15.92 -1.85 -2.67
N LEU A 181 -15.57 -2.20 -1.43
CA LEU A 181 -15.39 -3.58 -1.00
C LEU A 181 -16.53 -3.97 -0.09
N THR A 182 -17.20 -5.07 -0.40
CA THR A 182 -18.16 -5.66 0.54
C THR A 182 -17.42 -6.61 1.47
N PHE A 183 -17.82 -6.67 2.74
CA PHE A 183 -17.24 -7.56 3.73
C PHE A 183 -18.28 -8.58 4.22
N ASP A 184 -17.83 -9.80 4.55
CA ASP A 184 -18.66 -10.80 5.21
C ASP A 184 -18.83 -10.51 6.70
N GLY A 185 -19.65 -11.31 7.40
CA GLY A 185 -19.86 -11.16 8.85
C GLY A 185 -18.61 -11.41 9.71
N SER A 186 -17.50 -11.83 9.10
CA SER A 186 -16.18 -12.03 9.74
C SER A 186 -15.18 -10.92 9.38
N GLY A 187 -15.59 -9.91 8.62
CA GLY A 187 -14.74 -8.79 8.20
C GLY A 187 -13.79 -9.11 7.04
N ASN A 188 -14.02 -10.19 6.30
CA ASN A 188 -13.24 -10.54 5.12
C ASN A 188 -13.91 -10.02 3.85
N VAL A 189 -13.13 -9.65 2.84
CA VAL A 189 -13.68 -9.16 1.57
C VAL A 189 -14.53 -10.24 0.89
N SER A 190 -15.77 -9.92 0.57
CA SER A 190 -16.73 -10.81 -0.09
C SER A 190 -17.03 -10.41 -1.54
N GLY A 191 -16.68 -9.18 -1.93
CA GLY A 191 -16.97 -8.65 -3.26
C GLY A 191 -16.30 -7.30 -3.53
N ILE A 192 -16.24 -6.94 -4.81
CA ILE A 192 -15.72 -5.67 -5.32
C ILE A 192 -16.78 -5.05 -6.24
N ALA A 193 -17.09 -3.77 -6.04
CA ALA A 193 -17.97 -2.98 -6.89
C ALA A 193 -17.34 -1.61 -7.20
N THR A 194 -17.90 -0.84 -8.12
CA THR A 194 -17.43 0.53 -8.37
C THR A 194 -17.87 1.45 -7.23
N CYS A 195 -16.94 2.27 -6.74
CA CYS A 195 -17.21 3.28 -5.70
C CYS A 195 -18.07 4.41 -6.26
N SER A 196 -19.39 4.30 -6.10
CA SER A 196 -20.35 5.24 -6.66
C SER A 196 -20.59 6.48 -5.80
N THR A 197 -20.41 6.35 -4.49
CA THR A 197 -20.55 7.44 -3.51
C THR A 197 -19.17 7.87 -3.02
N VAL A 198 -18.95 9.18 -2.87
CA VAL A 198 -17.69 9.69 -2.34
C VAL A 198 -17.69 9.57 -0.82
N PRO A 199 -16.75 8.81 -0.22
CA PRO A 199 -16.67 8.68 1.23
C PRO A 199 -16.32 9.99 1.93
N THR A 200 -16.99 10.25 3.06
CA THR A 200 -16.62 11.32 3.99
C THR A 200 -15.57 10.87 5.00
N ASP A 201 -15.47 9.57 5.27
CA ASP A 201 -14.46 8.94 6.11
C ASP A 201 -13.62 7.95 5.29
N TRP A 202 -12.32 7.97 5.52
CA TRP A 202 -11.33 7.13 4.86
C TRP A 202 -10.44 6.39 5.88
N SER A 203 -10.83 6.40 7.15
CA SER A 203 -10.08 5.81 8.26
C SER A 203 -10.54 4.39 8.61
N THR A 204 -11.66 3.95 8.06
CA THR A 204 -12.27 2.65 8.32
C THR A 204 -12.53 1.90 7.01
N VAL A 205 -12.50 0.56 7.06
CA VAL A 205 -12.72 -0.28 5.89
C VAL A 205 -14.17 -0.29 5.41
N ASP A 206 -15.12 -0.04 6.31
CA ASP A 206 -16.56 -0.12 6.01
C ASP A 206 -17.12 1.12 5.30
N SER A 207 -16.37 2.22 5.29
CA SER A 207 -16.82 3.50 4.72
C SER A 207 -15.96 4.00 3.57
N ALA A 208 -14.70 3.53 3.49
CA ALA A 208 -13.74 4.02 2.52
C ALA A 208 -13.88 3.32 1.17
N CYS A 209 -13.39 4.01 0.13
CA CYS A 209 -13.15 3.39 -1.17
C CYS A 209 -11.69 3.02 -1.34
N PHE A 210 -11.44 2.09 -2.25
CA PHE A 210 -10.18 1.41 -2.43
C PHE A 210 -9.63 1.61 -3.83
N VAL A 211 -8.32 1.66 -3.94
CA VAL A 211 -7.61 1.44 -5.19
C VAL A 211 -7.32 -0.05 -5.28
N CYS A 212 -7.81 -0.73 -6.31
CA CYS A 212 -7.55 -2.15 -6.55
C CYS A 212 -6.59 -2.34 -7.72
N ILE A 213 -5.72 -3.34 -7.61
CA ILE A 213 -4.81 -3.77 -8.67
C ILE A 213 -5.15 -5.23 -9.00
N PRO A 214 -5.37 -5.59 -10.29
CA PRO A 214 -5.27 -4.72 -11.47
C PRO A 214 -6.32 -3.59 -11.48
N GLU A 215 -5.98 -2.47 -12.12
CA GLU A 215 -6.92 -1.36 -12.31
C GLU A 215 -7.82 -1.72 -13.50
N GLU A 216 -9.04 -2.18 -13.21
CA GLU A 216 -10.10 -2.46 -14.20
C GLU A 216 -11.05 -1.28 -14.41
#